data_AF-A0A7Y3X2E9-F1
#
_entry.id   AF-A0A7Y3X2E9-F1
#
_cell.length_a   1.000
_cell.length_b   1.000
_cell.length_c   1.000
_cell.angle_alpha   90.00
_cell.angle_beta   90.00
_cell.angle_gamma   90.00
#
_symmetry.space_group_name_H-M   'P 1'
#
loop_
_entity.id
_entity.type
_entity.pdbx_description
1 polymer ?
#
loop_
_entity_poly.entity_id
_entity_poly.type
_entity_poly.pdbx_seq_one_letter_code
_entity_poly.pdbx_strand_id
1 'polypeptide(L)'
;MNIPCILIPALIGLICGILGYLLGRMKCNTDDSLAMTLQADLDACQINTKNLQARISALETEMAARATITAAAQSFAVPTASLLTFDPDLATYILGQKIKENDLKIVEGIGPKIEALFNNAGINTWYELSEASIEKLQMILDEGGENYAIHNPSTWAKQALFAYEGKWQELKDWQENLRAGKE
;
A
#
# COMPACT_ATOMS: atom_id res chain seq x y z
N MET A 1 41.24 -68.69 -33.28
CA MET A 1 41.33 -67.48 -32.43
C MET A 1 40.00 -66.75 -32.51
N ASN A 2 39.29 -66.60 -31.40
CA ASN A 2 37.87 -66.27 -31.39
C ASN A 2 37.62 -64.77 -31.59
N ILE A 3 37.59 -64.35 -32.85
CA ILE A 3 37.18 -63.01 -33.32
C ILE A 3 35.89 -62.48 -32.64
N PRO A 4 34.83 -63.28 -32.40
CA PRO A 4 33.63 -62.77 -31.72
C PRO A 4 33.82 -62.38 -30.25
N CYS A 5 34.81 -62.95 -29.54
CA CYS A 5 35.03 -62.66 -28.11
C CYS A 5 35.61 -61.26 -27.86
N ILE A 6 36.26 -60.65 -28.85
CA ILE A 6 36.86 -59.30 -28.74
C ILE A 6 35.93 -58.24 -29.35
N LEU A 7 35.16 -58.61 -30.37
CA LEU A 7 34.26 -57.70 -31.07
C LEU A 7 33.08 -57.24 -30.18
N ILE A 8 32.52 -58.14 -29.37
CA ILE A 8 31.35 -57.86 -28.54
C ILE A 8 31.67 -56.82 -27.43
N PRO A 9 32.75 -56.96 -26.63
CA PRO A 9 33.11 -55.94 -25.64
C PRO A 9 33.47 -54.58 -26.26
N ALA A 10 34.09 -54.57 -27.44
CA ALA A 10 34.44 -53.33 -28.14
C ALA A 10 33.20 -52.55 -28.60
N LEU A 11 32.18 -53.25 -29.11
CA LEU A 11 30.90 -52.65 -29.47
C LEU A 11 30.15 -52.09 -28.26
N ILE A 12 30.13 -52.82 -27.13
CA ILE A 12 29.49 -52.36 -25.89
C ILE A 12 30.19 -51.11 -25.36
N GLY A 13 31.53 -51.08 -25.36
CA GLY A 13 32.30 -49.90 -24.95
C GLY A 13 31.99 -48.66 -25.80
N LEU A 14 31.85 -48.84 -27.13
CA LEU A 14 31.48 -47.76 -28.04
C LEU A 14 30.06 -47.25 -27.79
N ILE A 15 29.10 -48.15 -27.57
CA ILE A 15 27.71 -47.78 -27.26
C ILE A 15 27.63 -47.03 -25.91
N CYS A 16 28.30 -47.53 -24.88
CA CYS A 16 28.34 -46.87 -23.57
C CYS A 16 29.02 -45.48 -23.65
N GLY A 17 30.07 -45.33 -24.44
CA GLY A 17 30.74 -44.03 -24.65
C GLY A 17 29.82 -43.02 -25.34
N ILE A 18 29.09 -43.44 -26.38
CA ILE A 18 28.13 -42.57 -27.09
C ILE A 18 26.96 -42.18 -26.17
N LEU A 19 26.41 -43.12 -25.41
CA LEU A 19 25.33 -42.86 -24.46
C LEU A 19 25.78 -41.93 -23.33
N GLY A 20 26.99 -42.13 -22.80
CA GLY A 20 27.57 -41.25 -21.78
C GLY A 20 27.78 -39.83 -22.28
N TYR A 21 28.25 -39.67 -23.52
CA TYR A 21 28.41 -38.36 -24.17
C TYR A 21 27.06 -37.67 -24.39
N LEU A 22 26.04 -38.39 -24.85
CA LEU A 22 24.69 -37.84 -25.07
C LEU A 22 24.02 -37.43 -23.75
N LEU A 23 24.11 -38.27 -22.72
CA LEU A 23 23.55 -37.96 -21.38
C LEU A 23 24.25 -36.75 -20.74
N GLY A 24 25.58 -36.66 -20.85
CA GLY A 24 26.33 -35.49 -20.36
C GLY A 24 25.94 -34.21 -21.10
N ARG A 25 25.80 -34.29 -22.43
CA ARG A 25 25.40 -33.16 -23.27
C ARG A 25 23.98 -32.67 -22.98
N MET A 26 23.02 -33.57 -22.71
CA MET A 26 21.64 -33.14 -22.38
C MET A 26 21.58 -32.42 -21.02
N LYS A 27 22.36 -32.88 -20.04
CA LYS A 27 22.41 -32.27 -18.71
C LYS A 27 23.04 -30.88 -18.73
N CYS A 28 24.17 -30.69 -19.43
CA CYS A 28 24.80 -29.37 -19.49
C CYS A 28 23.92 -28.32 -20.19
N ASN A 29 23.12 -28.71 -21.20
CA ASN A 29 22.16 -27.79 -21.83
C ASN A 29 21.04 -27.35 -20.87
N THR A 30 20.65 -28.20 -19.91
CA THR A 30 19.61 -27.86 -18.92
C THR A 30 20.16 -26.94 -17.84
N ASP A 31 21.39 -27.21 -17.37
CA ASP A 31 22.05 -26.40 -16.34
C ASP A 31 22.35 -24.98 -16.87
N ASP A 32 22.79 -24.83 -18.13
CA ASP A 32 23.00 -23.52 -18.77
C ASP A 32 21.67 -22.75 -18.95
N SER A 33 20.60 -23.44 -19.35
CA SER A 33 19.27 -22.82 -19.47
C SER A 33 18.75 -22.34 -18.12
N LEU A 34 18.92 -23.13 -17.06
CA LEU A 34 18.50 -22.77 -15.70
C LEU A 34 19.30 -21.58 -15.18
N ALA A 35 20.62 -21.56 -15.39
CA ALA A 35 21.49 -20.46 -14.99
C ALA A 35 21.10 -19.15 -15.71
N MET A 36 20.76 -19.20 -16.99
CA MET A 36 20.28 -18.04 -17.73
C MET A 36 18.94 -17.50 -17.21
N THR A 37 17.99 -18.39 -16.85
CA THR A 37 16.72 -17.96 -16.25
C THR A 37 16.92 -17.32 -14.88
N LEU A 38 17.75 -17.91 -14.02
CA LEU A 38 18.06 -17.31 -12.71
C LEU A 38 18.77 -15.97 -12.84
N GLN A 39 19.66 -15.81 -13.82
CA GLN A 39 20.34 -14.56 -14.08
C GLN A 39 19.37 -13.47 -14.52
N ALA A 40 18.41 -13.80 -15.40
CA ALA A 40 17.36 -12.87 -15.83
C ALA A 40 16.45 -12.43 -14.67
N ASP A 41 16.08 -13.34 -13.78
CA ASP A 41 15.26 -13.02 -12.60
C ASP A 41 16.00 -12.14 -11.60
N LEU A 42 17.31 -12.35 -11.41
CA LEU A 42 18.15 -11.52 -10.56
C LEU A 42 18.25 -10.09 -11.11
N ASP A 43 18.46 -9.95 -12.41
CA ASP A 43 18.54 -8.64 -13.08
C ASP A 43 17.20 -7.90 -12.97
N ALA A 44 16.07 -8.60 -13.16
CA ALA A 44 14.74 -8.04 -12.98
C ALA A 44 14.50 -7.53 -11.54
N CYS A 45 14.91 -8.30 -10.53
CA CYS A 45 14.81 -7.90 -9.13
C CYS A 45 15.66 -6.66 -8.81
N GLN A 46 16.88 -6.59 -9.36
CA GLN A 46 17.75 -5.43 -9.20
C GLN A 46 17.18 -4.18 -9.87
N ILE A 47 16.60 -4.32 -11.07
CA ILE A 47 15.94 -3.22 -11.78
C ILE A 47 14.76 -2.68 -10.98
N ASN A 48 13.90 -3.56 -10.46
CA ASN A 48 12.76 -3.15 -9.63
C ASN A 48 13.21 -2.46 -8.34
N THR A 49 14.27 -2.97 -7.70
CA THR A 49 14.87 -2.34 -6.51
C THR A 49 15.40 -0.94 -6.82
N LYS A 50 16.14 -0.78 -7.92
CA LYS A 50 16.64 0.53 -8.38
C LYS A 50 15.50 1.48 -8.74
N ASN A 51 14.43 0.99 -9.36
CA ASN A 51 13.25 1.79 -9.69
C ASN A 51 12.55 2.29 -8.42
N LEU A 52 12.35 1.43 -7.42
CA LEU A 52 11.79 1.79 -6.13
C LEU A 52 12.67 2.82 -5.42
N GLN A 53 14.00 2.61 -5.39
CA GLN A 53 14.93 3.56 -4.79
C GLN A 53 14.91 4.92 -5.50
N ALA A 54 14.83 4.94 -6.83
CA ALA A 54 14.69 6.17 -7.60
C ALA A 54 13.37 6.89 -7.30
N ARG A 55 12.25 6.16 -7.19
CA ARG A 55 10.95 6.72 -6.79
C ARG A 55 10.97 7.29 -5.38
N ILE A 56 11.62 6.62 -4.43
CA ILE A 56 11.80 7.12 -3.07
C ILE A 56 12.57 8.43 -3.11
N SER A 57 13.71 8.48 -3.80
CA SER A 57 14.50 9.71 -3.91
C SER A 57 13.73 10.84 -4.62
N ALA A 58 12.94 10.52 -5.64
CA ALA A 58 12.11 11.50 -6.33
C ALA A 58 11.03 12.05 -5.40
N LEU A 59 10.33 11.19 -4.66
CA LEU A 59 9.34 11.59 -3.67
C LEU A 59 9.95 12.41 -2.53
N GLU A 60 11.13 12.03 -2.04
CA GLU A 60 11.87 12.81 -1.04
C GLU A 60 12.25 14.20 -1.58
N THR A 61 12.67 14.30 -2.84
CA THR A 61 12.96 15.61 -3.46
C THR A 61 11.70 16.43 -3.70
N GLU A 62 10.59 15.81 -4.08
CA GLU A 62 9.28 16.47 -4.21
C GLU A 62 8.74 16.91 -2.85
N MET A 63 8.92 16.12 -1.80
CA MET A 63 8.58 16.47 -0.42
C MET A 63 9.47 17.59 0.12
N ALA A 64 10.78 17.59 -0.17
CA ALA A 64 11.68 18.68 0.19
C ALA A 64 11.39 19.97 -0.59
N ALA A 65 11.00 19.85 -1.87
CA ALA A 65 10.53 20.96 -2.68
C ALA A 65 9.18 21.50 -2.19
N ARG A 66 8.26 20.63 -1.76
CA ARG A 66 7.00 21.03 -1.10
C ARG A 66 7.27 21.69 0.25
N ALA A 67 8.20 21.18 1.06
CA ALA A 67 8.59 21.79 2.33
C ALA A 67 9.17 23.20 2.15
N THR A 68 9.95 23.43 1.09
CA THR A 68 10.48 24.77 0.74
C THR A 68 9.43 25.70 0.13
N ILE A 69 8.44 25.19 -0.63
CA ILE A 69 7.28 25.99 -1.08
C ILE A 69 6.37 26.35 0.10
N THR A 70 6.23 25.46 1.09
CA THR A 70 5.50 25.75 2.34
C THR A 70 6.22 26.79 3.20
N ALA A 71 7.56 26.88 3.12
CA ALA A 71 8.35 27.91 3.79
C ALA A 71 8.41 29.26 3.02
N ALA A 72 8.39 29.25 1.69
CA ALA A 72 8.44 30.46 0.87
C ALA A 72 7.08 31.18 0.75
N ALA A 73 5.96 30.45 0.90
CA ALA A 73 4.63 31.05 0.98
C ALA A 73 4.33 31.71 2.36
N GLN A 74 5.25 31.64 3.33
CA GLN A 74 5.08 32.25 4.67
C GLN A 74 5.51 33.73 4.76
N SER A 75 5.83 34.39 3.63
CA SER A 75 6.19 35.82 3.65
C SER A 75 5.01 36.78 3.47
N PHE A 76 3.79 36.26 3.25
CA PHE A 76 2.56 37.04 3.36
C PHE A 76 1.46 36.25 4.07
N ALA A 77 1.07 36.77 5.25
CA ALA A 77 -0.03 36.36 6.12
C ALA A 77 0.29 35.37 7.28
N VAL A 78 0.37 35.97 8.48
CA VAL A 78 -0.16 35.52 9.79
C VAL A 78 0.41 34.21 10.39
N PRO A 79 0.78 34.17 11.68
CA PRO A 79 1.48 33.02 12.28
C PRO A 79 0.62 31.75 12.32
N THR A 80 0.88 30.83 11.39
CA THR A 80 0.31 29.47 11.32
C THR A 80 1.00 28.52 12.32
N ALA A 81 1.00 28.89 13.59
CA ALA A 81 1.23 27.96 14.70
C ALA A 81 -0.01 27.90 15.64
N SER A 82 -1.14 28.49 15.20
CA SER A 82 -2.41 28.52 15.93
C SER A 82 -3.65 28.33 15.03
N LEU A 83 -3.50 27.71 13.85
CA LEU A 83 -4.54 27.68 12.81
C LEU A 83 -5.33 26.37 12.65
N LEU A 84 -5.17 25.38 13.54
CA LEU A 84 -6.10 24.23 13.59
C LEU A 84 -7.33 24.54 14.45
N THR A 85 -7.81 25.78 14.39
CA THR A 85 -9.11 26.11 14.99
C THR A 85 -10.18 25.76 13.97
N PHE A 86 -11.09 24.87 14.34
CA PHE A 86 -12.22 24.49 13.50
C PHE A 86 -13.02 25.73 13.06
N ASP A 87 -13.14 25.93 11.75
CA ASP A 87 -14.00 26.95 11.14
C ASP A 87 -15.34 26.30 10.72
N PRO A 88 -16.42 26.48 11.51
CA PRO A 88 -17.72 25.89 11.21
C PRO A 88 -18.38 26.46 9.96
N ASP A 89 -18.08 27.72 9.61
CA ASP A 89 -18.72 28.40 8.48
C ASP A 89 -18.17 27.86 7.16
N LEU A 90 -16.85 27.65 7.09
CA LEU A 90 -16.20 27.04 5.92
C LEU A 90 -16.66 25.59 5.70
N ALA A 91 -16.72 24.79 6.79
CA ALA A 91 -17.19 23.42 6.73
C ALA A 91 -18.64 23.35 6.22
N THR A 92 -19.50 24.24 6.73
CA THR A 92 -20.91 24.32 6.32
C THR A 92 -21.06 24.76 4.86
N TYR A 93 -20.26 25.72 4.40
CA TYR A 93 -20.28 26.20 3.02
C TYR A 93 -19.92 25.09 2.02
N ILE A 94 -18.89 24.29 2.32
CA ILE A 94 -18.37 23.27 1.39
C ILE A 94 -19.23 21.99 1.42
N LEU A 95 -19.52 21.48 2.61
CA LEU A 95 -20.23 20.21 2.80
C LEU A 95 -21.76 20.38 2.77
N GLY A 96 -22.27 21.61 2.85
CA GLY A 96 -23.70 21.90 2.80
C GLY A 96 -24.48 21.49 4.05
N GLN A 97 -23.78 21.13 5.13
CA GLN A 97 -24.37 20.71 6.40
C GLN A 97 -23.68 21.38 7.59
N LYS A 98 -24.45 21.67 8.64
CA LYS A 98 -23.91 22.25 9.87
C LYS A 98 -23.13 21.19 10.64
N ILE A 99 -21.82 21.38 10.75
CA ILE A 99 -20.92 20.43 11.40
C ILE A 99 -20.52 20.97 12.77
N LYS A 100 -20.52 20.09 13.77
CA LYS A 100 -19.94 20.37 15.07
C LYS A 100 -18.47 19.93 15.03
N GLU A 101 -17.61 20.67 15.72
CA GLU A 101 -16.22 20.25 15.93
C GLU A 101 -16.17 18.82 16.47
N ASN A 102 -15.29 18.00 15.87
CA ASN A 102 -15.11 16.59 16.21
C ASN A 102 -16.35 15.69 16.02
N ASP A 103 -17.32 16.12 15.21
CA ASP A 103 -18.42 15.24 14.79
C ASP A 103 -17.88 14.16 13.84
N LEU A 104 -17.84 12.90 14.28
CA LEU A 104 -17.24 11.81 13.51
C LEU A 104 -18.16 11.35 12.36
N LYS A 105 -19.44 11.72 12.38
CA LYS A 105 -20.41 11.33 11.32
C LYS A 105 -20.15 12.01 9.98
N ILE A 106 -19.23 12.96 9.93
CA ILE A 106 -18.75 13.51 8.65
C ILE A 106 -17.97 12.48 7.83
N VAL A 107 -17.44 11.44 8.47
CA VAL A 107 -16.71 10.35 7.83
C VAL A 107 -17.71 9.36 7.23
N GLU A 108 -17.59 9.10 5.93
CA GLU A 108 -18.44 8.15 5.23
C GLU A 108 -18.33 6.75 5.85
N GLY A 109 -19.48 6.20 6.25
CA GLY A 109 -19.57 4.90 6.92
C GLY A 109 -19.68 5.00 8.45
N ILE A 110 -19.40 6.15 9.06
CA ILE A 110 -19.61 6.39 10.49
C ILE A 110 -21.00 6.99 10.71
N GLY A 111 -21.95 6.15 11.15
CA GLY A 111 -23.27 6.61 11.61
C GLY A 111 -23.30 6.95 13.11
N PRO A 112 -24.42 7.46 13.64
CA PRO A 112 -24.56 7.82 15.05
C PRO A 112 -24.24 6.69 16.04
N LYS A 113 -24.52 5.44 15.65
CA LYS A 113 -24.23 4.26 16.48
C LYS A 113 -22.74 3.92 16.53
N ILE A 114 -22.03 4.12 15.43
CA ILE A 114 -20.58 3.85 15.33
C ILE A 114 -19.81 4.99 16.01
N GLU A 115 -20.24 6.23 15.82
CA GLU A 115 -19.72 7.38 16.58
C GLU A 115 -19.83 7.13 18.09
N ALA A 116 -21.00 6.70 18.58
CA ALA A 116 -21.17 6.38 19.99
C ALA A 116 -20.23 5.25 20.47
N LEU A 117 -20.02 4.23 19.64
CA LEU A 117 -19.12 3.12 19.94
C LEU A 117 -17.67 3.59 20.05
N PHE A 118 -17.21 4.44 19.13
CA PHE A 118 -15.87 5.01 19.17
C PHE A 118 -15.65 5.97 20.33
N ASN A 119 -16.63 6.82 20.64
CA ASN A 119 -16.57 7.71 21.79
C ASN A 119 -16.43 6.90 23.09
N ASN A 120 -17.18 5.80 23.24
CA ASN A 120 -17.06 4.90 24.39
C ASN A 120 -15.68 4.20 24.47
N ALA A 121 -15.05 3.95 23.32
CA ALA A 121 -13.70 3.41 23.21
C ALA A 121 -12.59 4.48 23.34
N GLY A 122 -12.95 5.74 23.63
CA GLY A 122 -12.01 6.83 23.85
C GLY A 122 -11.54 7.55 22.58
N ILE A 123 -12.18 7.32 21.43
CA ILE A 123 -11.93 8.05 20.18
C ILE A 123 -13.06 9.08 20.02
N ASN A 124 -12.80 10.32 20.43
CA ASN A 124 -13.80 11.40 20.50
C ASN A 124 -13.50 12.55 19.54
N THR A 125 -12.32 12.56 18.91
CA THR A 125 -11.85 13.65 18.04
C THR A 125 -11.45 13.15 16.67
N TRP A 126 -11.48 14.04 15.68
CA TRP A 126 -10.99 13.71 14.33
C TRP A 126 -9.52 13.30 14.35
N TYR A 127 -8.72 13.92 15.22
CA TYR A 127 -7.31 13.58 15.40
C TYR A 127 -7.11 12.17 15.97
N GLU A 128 -7.83 11.82 17.04
CA GLU A 128 -7.75 10.47 17.62
C GLU A 128 -8.20 9.40 16.62
N LEU A 129 -9.20 9.70 15.80
CA LEU A 129 -9.68 8.81 14.75
C LEU A 129 -8.66 8.69 13.61
N SER A 130 -7.96 9.77 13.25
CA SER A 130 -6.92 9.74 12.20
C SER A 130 -5.66 8.99 12.61
N GLU A 131 -5.33 8.99 13.90
CA GLU A 131 -4.17 8.27 14.45
C GLU A 131 -4.49 6.79 14.76
N ALA A 132 -5.77 6.40 14.75
CA ALA A 132 -6.17 5.04 15.03
C ALA A 132 -5.81 4.10 13.85
N SER A 133 -5.22 2.95 14.18
CA SER A 133 -4.94 1.92 13.18
C SER A 133 -6.23 1.20 12.74
N ILE A 134 -6.22 0.66 11.52
CA ILE A 134 -7.38 -0.07 10.97
C ILE A 134 -7.73 -1.26 11.88
N GLU A 135 -6.73 -1.94 12.42
CA GLU A 135 -6.91 -3.08 13.34
C GLU A 135 -7.61 -2.65 14.63
N LYS A 136 -7.23 -1.50 15.20
CA LYS A 136 -7.88 -0.95 16.39
C LYS A 136 -9.34 -0.58 16.11
N LEU A 137 -9.60 0.05 14.96
CA LEU A 137 -10.96 0.43 14.56
C LEU A 137 -11.83 -0.80 14.34
N GLN A 138 -11.30 -1.83 13.68
CA GLN A 138 -12.00 -3.10 13.48
C GLN A 138 -12.30 -3.81 14.80
N MET A 139 -11.33 -3.86 15.71
CA MET A 139 -11.52 -4.45 17.05
C MET A 139 -12.67 -3.80 17.80
N ILE A 140 -12.77 -2.46 17.78
CA ILE A 140 -13.86 -1.72 18.41
C ILE A 140 -15.22 -2.07 17.77
N LEU A 141 -15.28 -2.19 16.44
CA LEU A 141 -16.49 -2.60 15.74
C LEU A 141 -16.92 -4.02 16.12
N ASP A 142 -15.96 -4.95 16.19
CA ASP A 142 -16.19 -6.35 16.55
C ASP A 142 -16.72 -6.48 17.99
N GLU A 143 -16.19 -5.67 18.92
CA GLU A 143 -16.70 -5.58 20.30
C GLU A 143 -18.12 -5.01 20.37
N GLY A 144 -18.51 -4.17 19.41
CA GLY A 144 -19.89 -3.68 19.25
C GLY A 144 -20.89 -4.75 18.79
N GLY A 145 -20.41 -5.87 18.23
CA GLY A 145 -21.21 -7.02 17.81
C GLY A 145 -21.44 -7.10 16.29
N GLU A 146 -22.05 -8.22 15.85
CA GLU A 146 -22.15 -8.60 14.43
C GLU A 146 -22.83 -7.55 13.52
N ASN A 147 -23.69 -6.69 14.08
CA ASN A 147 -24.36 -5.62 13.34
C ASN A 147 -23.37 -4.61 12.72
N TYR A 148 -22.15 -4.53 13.24
CA TYR A 148 -21.13 -3.59 12.77
C TYR A 148 -20.14 -4.22 11.78
N ALA A 149 -20.16 -5.54 11.62
CA ALA A 149 -19.21 -6.29 10.79
C ALA A 149 -19.29 -5.98 9.28
N ILE A 150 -20.39 -5.38 8.82
CA ILE A 150 -20.55 -4.95 7.42
C ILE A 150 -19.79 -3.65 7.10
N HIS A 151 -19.36 -2.90 8.12
CA HIS A 151 -18.65 -1.64 7.94
C HIS A 151 -17.16 -1.89 7.74
N ASN A 152 -16.54 -1.13 6.82
CA ASN A 152 -15.11 -1.20 6.56
C ASN A 152 -14.42 0.08 7.07
N PRO A 153 -13.52 -0.01 8.08
CA PRO A 153 -12.83 1.14 8.64
C PRO A 153 -11.61 1.63 7.83
N SER A 154 -11.26 0.98 6.71
CA SER A 154 -10.02 1.25 5.96
C SER A 154 -9.86 2.71 5.50
N THR A 155 -10.96 3.41 5.29
CA THR A 155 -11.00 4.79 4.80
C THR A 155 -11.14 5.83 5.92
N TRP A 156 -11.52 5.42 7.12
CA TRP A 156 -12.00 6.34 8.16
C TRP A 156 -10.90 7.24 8.71
N ALA A 157 -9.73 6.68 9.01
CA ALA A 157 -8.60 7.44 9.53
C ALA A 157 -8.18 8.57 8.57
N LYS A 158 -8.18 8.29 7.27
CA LYS A 158 -7.81 9.29 6.24
C LYS A 158 -8.85 10.41 6.11
N GLN A 159 -10.13 10.08 6.14
CA GLN A 159 -11.20 11.09 6.14
C GLN A 159 -11.14 11.98 7.38
N ALA A 160 -10.91 11.36 8.53
CA ALA A 160 -10.78 12.08 9.80
C ALA A 160 -9.58 13.04 9.77
N LEU A 161 -8.48 12.65 9.12
CA LEU A 161 -7.33 13.53 8.94
C LEU A 161 -7.69 14.78 8.12
N PHE A 162 -8.40 14.61 6.99
CA PHE A 162 -8.84 15.78 6.21
C PHE A 162 -9.74 16.72 7.01
N ALA A 163 -10.62 16.17 7.85
CA ALA A 163 -11.45 16.97 8.74
C ALA A 163 -10.65 17.70 9.82
N TYR A 164 -9.70 17.01 10.45
CA TYR A 164 -8.80 17.57 11.45
C TYR A 164 -7.96 18.72 10.88
N GLU A 165 -7.48 18.56 9.66
CA GLU A 165 -6.69 19.59 8.95
C GLU A 165 -7.56 20.70 8.35
N GLY A 166 -8.89 20.64 8.47
CA GLY A 166 -9.82 21.62 7.90
C GLY A 166 -9.89 21.58 6.36
N LYS A 167 -9.43 20.50 5.73
CA LYS A 167 -9.41 20.29 4.29
C LYS A 167 -10.77 19.80 3.76
N TRP A 168 -11.80 20.60 4.00
CA TRP A 168 -13.20 20.25 3.70
C TRP A 168 -13.46 19.96 2.22
N GLN A 169 -12.79 20.69 1.32
CA GLN A 169 -12.93 20.47 -0.12
C GLN A 169 -12.29 19.14 -0.53
N GLU A 170 -11.08 18.83 -0.02
CA GLU A 170 -10.42 17.55 -0.29
C GLU A 170 -11.22 16.39 0.28
N LEU A 171 -11.79 16.54 1.49
CA LEU A 171 -12.68 15.54 2.09
C LEU A 171 -13.89 15.27 1.18
N LYS A 172 -14.56 16.35 0.73
CA LYS A 172 -15.72 16.25 -0.15
C LYS A 172 -15.39 15.58 -1.47
N ASP A 173 -14.35 16.04 -2.15
CA ASP A 173 -13.92 15.47 -3.44
C ASP A 173 -13.54 14.00 -3.27
N TRP A 174 -12.89 13.64 -2.16
CA TRP A 174 -12.51 12.26 -1.88
C TRP A 174 -13.74 11.37 -1.67
N GLN A 175 -14.74 11.83 -0.90
CA GLN A 175 -16.01 11.13 -0.69
C GLN A 175 -16.84 11.00 -1.97
N GLU A 176 -16.89 12.04 -2.81
CA GLU A 176 -17.58 11.98 -4.10
C GLU A 176 -16.93 10.94 -5.03
N ASN A 177 -15.61 10.84 -5.01
CA ASN A 177 -14.86 9.86 -5.79
C ASN A 177 -14.96 8.42 -5.26
N LEU A 178 -15.25 8.22 -3.96
CA LEU A 178 -15.47 6.89 -3.39
C LEU A 178 -16.75 6.21 -3.92
N ARG A 179 -17.69 6.98 -4.49
CA ARG A 179 -18.99 6.47 -4.98
C ARG A 179 -18.99 5.89 -6.41
N ALA A 180 -17.90 5.29 -6.84
CA ALA A 180 -17.91 4.32 -7.94
C ALA A 180 -17.48 2.89 -7.52
N GLY A 181 -17.36 2.61 -6.23
CA GLY A 181 -17.48 1.26 -5.67
C GLY A 181 -16.44 0.22 -6.14
N LYS A 182 -15.14 0.53 -6.03
CA LYS A 182 -14.03 -0.46 -6.00
C LYS A 182 -12.69 0.22 -5.71
N GLU A 183 -11.95 -0.33 -4.74
CA GLU A 183 -10.62 -0.86 -5.05
C GLU A 183 -10.78 -2.36 -5.34
#